data_AF-A0A212CUC8-F1
#
_entry.id   AF-A0A212CUC8-F1
#
_cell.length_a   1.000
_cell.length_b   1.000
_cell.length_c   1.000
_cell.angle_alpha   90.00
_cell.angle_beta   90.00
_cell.angle_gamma   90.00
#
_symmetry.space_group_name_H-M   'P 1'
#
loop_
_entity.id
_entity.type
_entity.pdbx_description
1 polymer ?
#
loop_
_entity_poly.entity_id
_entity_poly.type
_entity_poly.pdbx_seq_one_letter_code
_entity_poly.pdbx_strand_id
1 'polypeptide(L)'
;EKEMEKQKTLYQQARLHERGAAEMVLQMISASKGEMSPMVVETLKLGIAILNGGNAGVQQKMLDYLKEKKDAGFFQSLSGLMQSCSVLDLNAFERQNKAEGLGMVTEEGTLIVRERGEKVLQNDEFTRDLFRFLQLLCEGHNS
;
A
#
# COMPACT_ATOMS: atom_id res chain seq x y z
N GLU A 1 15.19 0.64 25.73
CA GLU A 1 14.01 -0.02 25.13
C GLU A 1 13.85 0.35 23.66
N LYS A 2 13.52 1.61 23.31
CA LYS A 2 13.37 2.08 21.90
C LYS A 2 14.52 1.72 20.96
N GLU A 3 15.78 1.89 21.39
CA GLU A 3 16.93 1.53 20.55
C GLU A 3 17.05 0.02 20.31
N MET A 4 16.66 -0.81 21.29
CA MET A 4 16.69 -2.27 21.16
C MET A 4 15.64 -2.76 20.15
N GLU A 5 14.45 -2.15 20.16
CA GLU A 5 13.39 -2.43 19.19
C GLU A 5 13.80 -2.03 17.77
N LYS A 6 14.46 -0.89 17.62
CA LYS A 6 15.04 -0.43 16.35
C LYS A 6 16.05 -1.43 15.80
N GLN A 7 17.01 -1.86 16.62
CA GLN A 7 18.01 -2.85 16.21
C GLN A 7 17.39 -4.20 15.83
N LYS A 8 16.40 -4.66 16.60
CA LYS A 8 15.66 -5.89 16.29
C LYS A 8 14.94 -5.79 14.94
N THR A 9 14.34 -4.64 14.65
CA THR A 9 13.64 -4.37 13.39
C THR A 9 14.61 -4.38 12.21
N LEU A 10 15.70 -3.62 12.30
CA LEU A 10 16.73 -3.56 11.26
C LEU A 10 17.32 -4.96 10.96
N TYR A 11 17.55 -5.77 11.99
CA TYR A 11 18.04 -7.13 11.82
C TYR A 11 17.07 -8.02 11.02
N GLN A 12 15.77 -7.96 11.31
CA GLN A 12 14.78 -8.75 10.54
C GLN A 12 14.63 -8.25 9.11
N GLN A 13 14.64 -6.94 8.90
CA GLN A 13 14.58 -6.34 7.57
C GLN A 13 15.79 -6.74 6.73
N ALA A 14 16.99 -6.72 7.30
CA ALA A 14 18.22 -7.16 6.63
C ALA A 14 18.11 -8.62 6.17
N ARG A 15 17.65 -9.53 7.04
CA ARG A 15 17.46 -10.96 6.69
C ARG A 15 16.46 -11.19 5.56
N LEU A 16 15.35 -10.44 5.55
CA LEU A 16 14.35 -10.54 4.48
C LEU A 16 14.92 -10.02 3.17
N HIS A 17 15.61 -8.89 3.23
CA HIS A 17 16.24 -8.31 2.06
C HIS A 17 17.33 -9.25 1.49
N GLU A 18 18.19 -9.88 2.30
CA GLU A 18 19.19 -10.86 1.84
C GLU A 18 18.58 -12.04 1.06
N ARG A 19 17.27 -12.29 1.23
CA ARG A 19 16.50 -13.29 0.49
C ARG A 19 15.81 -12.75 -0.76
N GLY A 20 16.10 -11.51 -1.16
CA GLY A 20 15.54 -10.88 -2.37
C GLY A 20 14.17 -10.19 -2.16
N ALA A 21 13.70 -10.03 -0.92
CA ALA A 21 12.36 -9.47 -0.68
C ALA A 21 12.18 -8.05 -1.26
N ALA A 22 13.23 -7.22 -1.21
CA ALA A 22 13.18 -5.85 -1.73
C ALA A 22 12.99 -5.81 -3.26
N GLU A 23 13.72 -6.67 -3.98
CA GLU A 23 13.63 -6.77 -5.44
C GLU A 23 12.30 -7.36 -5.87
N MET A 24 11.84 -8.41 -5.16
CA MET A 24 10.55 -9.02 -5.38
C MET A 24 9.41 -8.01 -5.27
N VAL A 25 9.43 -7.13 -4.25
CA VAL A 25 8.41 -6.07 -4.09
C VAL A 25 8.37 -5.16 -5.32
N LEU A 26 9.53 -4.71 -5.81
CA LEU A 26 9.60 -3.85 -7.00
C LEU A 26 9.09 -4.58 -8.26
N GLN A 27 9.49 -5.83 -8.45
CA GLN A 27 9.06 -6.65 -9.59
C GLN A 27 7.55 -6.88 -9.58
N MET A 28 6.97 -7.19 -8.41
CA MET A 28 5.54 -7.45 -8.27
C MET A 28 4.71 -6.19 -8.53
N ILE A 29 5.17 -5.03 -8.07
CA ILE A 29 4.54 -3.74 -8.41
C ILE A 29 4.66 -3.47 -9.92
N SER A 30 5.83 -3.69 -10.52
CA SER A 30 6.00 -3.51 -11.98
C SER A 30 5.08 -4.43 -12.79
N ALA A 31 4.97 -5.70 -12.37
CA ALA A 31 4.15 -6.71 -13.02
C ALA A 31 2.63 -6.45 -12.94
N SER A 32 2.18 -5.63 -11.98
CA SER A 32 0.74 -5.31 -11.85
C SER A 32 0.22 -4.36 -12.93
N LYS A 33 1.11 -3.65 -13.65
CA LYS A 33 0.74 -2.73 -14.74
C LYS A 33 -0.33 -1.70 -14.37
N GLY A 34 -0.37 -1.28 -13.11
CA GLY A 34 -1.35 -0.31 -12.63
C GLY A 34 -2.66 -0.90 -12.12
N GLU A 35 -2.86 -2.21 -12.20
CA GLU A 35 -4.08 -2.85 -11.73
C GLU A 35 -4.00 -3.16 -10.23
N MET A 36 -4.97 -2.65 -9.48
CA MET A 36 -5.13 -3.01 -8.07
C MET A 36 -5.59 -4.47 -7.96
N SER A 37 -4.88 -5.26 -7.16
CA SER A 37 -5.25 -6.63 -6.84
C SER A 37 -4.88 -6.96 -5.39
N PRO A 38 -5.48 -8.00 -4.78
CA PRO A 38 -5.09 -8.43 -3.44
C PRO A 38 -3.59 -8.71 -3.32
N MET A 39 -2.96 -9.22 -4.38
CA MET A 39 -1.52 -9.45 -4.43
C MET A 39 -0.73 -8.13 -4.29
N VAL A 40 -1.16 -7.05 -4.95
CA VAL A 40 -0.50 -5.74 -4.88
C VAL A 40 -0.66 -5.13 -3.49
N VAL A 41 -1.83 -5.30 -2.87
CA VAL A 41 -2.08 -4.84 -1.49
C VAL A 41 -1.08 -5.49 -0.52
N GLU A 42 -0.97 -6.82 -0.56
CA GLU A 42 -0.04 -7.55 0.31
C GLU A 42 1.43 -7.24 -0.02
N THR A 43 1.75 -7.00 -1.30
CA THR A 43 3.08 -6.57 -1.74
C THR A 43 3.46 -5.21 -1.14
N LEU A 44 2.55 -4.24 -1.14
CA LEU A 44 2.77 -2.93 -0.53
C LEU A 44 2.97 -3.04 0.99
N LYS A 45 2.16 -3.86 1.67
CA LYS A 45 2.32 -4.12 3.12
C LYS A 45 3.71 -4.70 3.45
N LEU A 46 4.19 -5.64 2.64
CA LEU A 46 5.56 -6.15 2.78
C LEU A 46 6.60 -5.06 2.50
N GLY A 47 6.42 -4.27 1.44
CA GLY A 47 7.29 -3.14 1.10
C GLY A 47 7.43 -2.12 2.22
N ILE A 48 6.30 -1.76 2.85
CA ILE A 48 6.25 -0.89 4.03
C ILE A 48 7.03 -1.54 5.18
N ALA A 49 6.81 -2.82 5.46
CA ALA A 49 7.47 -3.51 6.58
C ALA A 49 9.00 -3.54 6.44
N ILE A 50 9.52 -3.72 5.23
CA ILE A 50 10.98 -3.75 4.98
C ILE A 50 11.63 -2.36 4.98
N LEU A 51 10.87 -1.30 4.70
CA LEU A 51 11.35 0.08 4.70
C LEU A 51 11.07 0.82 6.02
N ASN A 52 10.23 0.26 6.89
CA ASN A 52 9.74 0.92 8.10
C ASN A 52 10.90 1.45 8.96
N GLY A 53 10.79 2.71 9.40
CA GLY A 53 11.83 3.39 10.18
C GLY A 53 12.98 3.94 9.34
N GLY A 54 12.81 4.10 8.03
CA GLY A 54 13.81 4.70 7.14
C GLY A 54 15.04 3.82 6.91
N ASN A 55 14.85 2.54 6.55
CA ASN A 55 15.96 1.62 6.31
C ASN A 55 16.75 1.98 5.04
N ALA A 56 17.76 2.84 5.18
CA ALA A 56 18.61 3.32 4.09
C ALA A 56 19.32 2.19 3.32
N GLY A 57 19.66 1.08 3.99
CA GLY A 57 20.28 -0.07 3.34
C GLY A 57 19.36 -0.76 2.34
N VAL A 58 18.07 -0.87 2.66
CA VAL A 58 17.06 -1.40 1.73
C VAL A 58 16.73 -0.38 0.63
N GLN A 59 16.60 0.91 0.98
CA GLN A 59 16.35 1.99 0.02
C GLN A 59 17.44 2.04 -1.07
N GLN A 60 18.71 2.02 -0.67
CA GLN A 60 19.84 2.05 -1.61
C GLN A 60 19.80 0.86 -2.57
N LYS A 61 19.49 -0.34 -2.08
CA LYS A 61 19.44 -1.54 -2.92
C LYS A 61 18.25 -1.55 -3.86
N MET A 62 17.09 -1.07 -3.42
CA MET A 62 15.94 -0.85 -4.31
C MET A 62 16.29 0.15 -5.42
N LEU A 63 17.00 1.22 -5.09
CA LEU A 63 17.47 2.21 -6.06
C LEU A 63 18.46 1.61 -7.05
N ASP A 64 19.46 0.86 -6.57
CA ASP A 64 20.46 0.19 -7.40
C ASP A 64 19.81 -0.81 -8.35
N TYR A 65 18.83 -1.57 -7.88
CA TYR A 65 18.04 -2.48 -8.68
C TYR A 65 17.33 -1.76 -9.84
N LEU A 66 16.61 -0.67 -9.55
CA LEU A 66 15.89 0.09 -10.57
C LEU A 66 16.84 0.72 -11.60
N LYS A 67 18.01 1.20 -11.15
CA LYS A 67 19.06 1.74 -12.02
C LYS A 67 19.66 0.67 -12.94
N GLU A 68 19.92 -0.52 -12.40
CA GLU A 68 20.49 -1.63 -13.16
C GLU A 68 19.49 -2.18 -14.19
N LYS A 69 18.25 -2.45 -13.76
CA LYS A 69 17.20 -2.99 -14.64
C LYS A 69 16.69 -1.98 -15.66
N LYS A 70 16.77 -0.68 -15.36
CA LYS A 70 16.18 0.40 -16.16
C LYS A 70 14.69 0.14 -16.47
N ASP A 71 13.98 -0.38 -15.49
CA ASP A 71 12.59 -0.77 -15.63
C ASP A 71 11.66 0.45 -15.54
N ALA A 72 11.27 1.00 -16.70
CA ALA A 72 10.26 2.04 -16.77
C ALA A 72 8.85 1.55 -16.38
N GLY A 73 8.60 0.24 -16.46
CA GLY A 73 7.33 -0.40 -16.14
C GLY A 73 6.94 -0.23 -14.67
N PHE A 74 7.92 -0.21 -13.77
CA PHE A 74 7.68 0.06 -12.34
C PHE A 74 6.97 1.40 -12.13
N PHE A 75 7.48 2.48 -12.71
CA PHE A 75 6.90 3.82 -12.53
C PHE A 75 5.57 3.99 -13.27
N GLN A 76 5.41 3.36 -14.43
CA GLN A 76 4.13 3.34 -15.15
C GLN A 76 3.05 2.61 -14.34
N SER A 77 3.41 1.44 -13.78
CA SER A 77 2.51 0.67 -12.93
C SER A 77 2.13 1.46 -11.67
N LEU A 78 3.11 2.07 -11.00
CA LEU A 78 2.87 2.92 -9.85
C LEU A 78 1.90 4.08 -10.16
N SER A 79 2.08 4.73 -11.32
CA SER A 79 1.17 5.79 -11.77
C SER A 79 -0.26 5.27 -12.02
N GLY A 80 -0.41 4.07 -12.58
CA GLY A 80 -1.73 3.46 -12.77
C GLY A 80 -2.42 3.12 -11.45
N LEU A 81 -1.66 2.64 -10.46
CA LEU A 81 -2.16 2.39 -9.10
C LEU A 81 -2.64 3.69 -8.43
N MET A 82 -1.89 4.79 -8.58
CA MET A 82 -2.30 6.11 -8.05
C MET A 82 -3.59 6.63 -8.70
N GLN A 83 -3.77 6.41 -10.01
CA GLN A 83 -5.00 6.81 -10.71
C GLN A 83 -6.21 5.98 -10.28
N SER A 84 -5.98 4.77 -9.76
CA SER A 84 -7.02 3.87 -9.26
C SER A 84 -7.43 4.18 -7.81
N CYS A 85 -6.76 5.11 -7.13
CA CYS A 85 -7.14 5.57 -5.80
C CYS A 85 -8.49 6.27 -5.83
N SER A 86 -9.35 5.96 -4.86
CA SER A 86 -10.67 6.59 -4.77
C SER A 86 -10.59 7.97 -4.12
N VAL A 87 -11.59 8.78 -4.44
CA VAL A 87 -11.89 10.02 -3.74
C VAL A 87 -13.34 9.96 -3.26
N LEU A 88 -13.72 10.90 -2.41
CA LEU A 88 -15.10 10.99 -1.94
C LEU A 88 -16.06 11.20 -3.12
N ASP A 89 -16.95 10.22 -3.33
CA ASP A 89 -17.99 10.28 -4.35
C ASP A 89 -19.34 10.63 -3.70
N LEU A 90 -19.81 11.85 -3.97
CA LEU A 90 -21.08 12.36 -3.46
C LEU A 90 -22.28 11.52 -3.96
N ASN A 91 -22.23 10.98 -5.17
CA ASN A 91 -23.31 10.14 -5.70
C ASN A 91 -23.35 8.79 -4.99
N ALA A 92 -22.19 8.21 -4.68
CA ALA A 92 -22.09 6.99 -3.88
C ALA A 92 -22.62 7.23 -2.46
N PHE A 93 -22.24 8.36 -1.85
CA PHE A 93 -22.74 8.80 -0.54
C PHE A 93 -24.26 8.98 -0.54
N GLU A 94 -24.83 9.70 -1.50
CA GLU A 94 -26.29 9.91 -1.58
C GLU A 94 -27.07 8.61 -1.79
N ARG A 95 -26.54 7.69 -2.60
CA ARG A 95 -27.15 6.35 -2.79
C ARG A 95 -27.13 5.55 -1.50
N GLN A 96 -26.03 5.62 -0.73
CA GLN A 96 -25.93 4.97 0.57
C GLN A 96 -26.91 5.58 1.57
N ASN A 97 -26.98 6.91 1.68
CA ASN A 97 -27.89 7.60 2.60
C ASN A 97 -29.36 7.26 2.31
N LYS A 98 -29.74 7.17 1.03
CA LYS A 98 -31.08 6.68 0.63
C LYS A 98 -31.31 5.23 1.01
N ALA A 99 -30.31 4.35 0.85
CA ALA A 99 -30.41 2.95 1.24
C ALA A 99 -30.52 2.76 2.76
N GLU A 100 -29.79 3.55 3.55
CA GLU A 100 -29.89 3.60 5.01
C GLU A 100 -31.26 4.11 5.46
N GLY A 101 -31.78 5.17 4.82
CA GLY A 101 -33.10 5.71 5.08
C GLY A 101 -34.28 4.79 4.74
N LEU A 102 -34.06 3.76 3.91
CA LEU A 102 -35.06 2.75 3.57
C LEU A 102 -35.20 1.64 4.63
N GLY A 103 -34.31 1.57 5.62
CA GLY A 103 -34.52 0.90 6.91
C GLY A 103 -35.20 -0.47 6.86
N MET A 104 -34.83 -1.38 5.95
CA MET A 104 -35.29 -2.77 6.02
C MET A 104 -34.49 -3.48 7.12
N VAL A 105 -34.95 -3.27 8.36
CA VAL A 105 -34.40 -3.80 9.61
C VAL A 105 -34.82 -5.26 9.75
N THR A 106 -33.99 -6.17 9.27
CA THR A 106 -33.88 -7.51 9.87
C THR A 106 -32.59 -7.54 10.69
N GLU A 107 -32.53 -8.34 11.77
CA GLU A 107 -31.33 -8.47 12.61
C GLU A 107 -30.08 -8.82 11.77
N GLU A 108 -30.25 -9.57 10.67
CA GLU A 108 -29.20 -9.88 9.69
C GLU A 108 -28.87 -8.69 8.75
N GLY A 109 -29.86 -7.88 8.33
CA GLY A 109 -29.65 -6.73 7.44
C GLY A 109 -28.88 -5.57 8.10
N THR A 110 -28.96 -5.45 9.42
CA THR A 110 -28.31 -4.38 10.20
C THR A 110 -26.78 -4.49 10.19
N LEU A 111 -26.24 -5.72 10.13
CA LEU A 111 -24.81 -5.98 9.97
C LEU A 111 -24.32 -5.54 8.58
N ILE A 112 -25.09 -5.84 7.53
CA ILE A 112 -24.76 -5.53 6.13
C ILE A 112 -24.72 -4.01 5.89
N VAL A 113 -25.55 -3.24 6.58
CA VAL A 113 -25.57 -1.77 6.47
C VAL A 113 -24.44 -1.12 7.25
N ARG A 114 -24.06 -1.64 8.43
CA ARG A 114 -22.91 -1.13 9.20
C ARG A 114 -21.57 -1.34 8.49
N GLU A 115 -21.38 -2.48 7.82
CA GLU A 115 -20.18 -2.73 6.98
C GLU A 115 -20.16 -1.85 5.72
N ARG A 116 -21.30 -1.31 5.26
CA ARG A 116 -21.37 -0.43 4.08
C ARG A 116 -20.84 0.98 4.30
N GLY A 117 -20.48 1.38 5.53
CA GLY A 117 -19.77 2.63 5.82
C GLY A 117 -18.47 2.79 5.01
N GLU A 118 -17.88 1.69 4.56
CA GLU A 118 -16.68 1.65 3.71
C GLU A 118 -16.92 2.07 2.25
N LYS A 119 -18.17 2.32 1.82
CA LYS A 119 -18.47 2.55 0.40
C LYS A 119 -18.21 3.97 -0.11
N VAL A 120 -18.07 4.95 0.78
CA VAL A 120 -17.91 6.37 0.40
C VAL A 120 -16.46 6.67 -0.02
N LEU A 121 -15.50 5.98 0.58
CA LEU A 121 -14.08 6.01 0.23
C LEU A 121 -13.56 4.58 0.14
N GLN A 122 -13.96 3.86 -0.90
CA GLN A 122 -13.49 2.49 -1.12
C GLN A 122 -11.97 2.50 -1.33
N ASN A 123 -11.20 1.62 -0.69
CA ASN A 123 -9.73 1.55 -0.85
C ASN A 123 -8.96 2.69 -0.16
N ASP A 124 -9.47 3.23 0.95
CA ASP A 124 -8.74 4.18 1.81
C ASP A 124 -7.45 3.55 2.37
N GLU A 125 -7.51 2.29 2.83
CA GLU A 125 -6.37 1.54 3.33
C GLU A 125 -5.30 1.37 2.25
N PHE A 126 -5.71 0.99 1.03
CA PHE A 126 -4.79 0.84 -0.10
C PHE A 126 -4.13 2.16 -0.48
N THR A 127 -4.90 3.24 -0.59
CA THR A 127 -4.39 4.57 -0.94
C THR A 127 -3.37 5.03 0.11
N ARG A 128 -3.69 4.87 1.39
CA ARG A 128 -2.79 5.17 2.50
C ARG A 128 -1.50 4.35 2.41
N ASP A 129 -1.61 3.04 2.18
CA ASP A 129 -0.46 2.15 2.11
C ASP A 129 0.43 2.46 0.89
N LEU A 130 -0.16 2.79 -0.27
CA LEU A 130 0.57 3.23 -1.45
C LEU A 130 1.41 4.48 -1.17
N PHE A 131 0.81 5.53 -0.61
CA PHE A 131 1.55 6.75 -0.28
C PHE A 131 2.53 6.57 0.87
N ARG A 132 2.22 5.70 1.85
CA ARG A 132 3.15 5.36 2.93
C ARG A 132 4.38 4.64 2.37
N PHE A 133 4.20 3.70 1.44
CA PHE A 133 5.30 3.04 0.75
C PHE A 133 6.21 4.06 0.03
N LEU A 134 5.61 5.01 -0.70
CA LEU A 134 6.36 6.03 -1.43
C LEU A 134 7.13 6.98 -0.53
N GLN A 135 6.52 7.42 0.57
CA GLN A 135 7.20 8.22 1.59
C GLN A 135 8.41 7.45 2.16
N LEU A 136 8.21 6.16 2.48
CA LEU A 136 9.24 5.32 3.06
C LEU A 136 10.41 5.02 2.10
N LEU A 137 10.23 5.14 0.78
CA LEU A 137 11.35 5.02 -0.17
C LEU A 137 12.37 6.16 -0.04
N CYS A 138 11.97 7.32 0.49
CA CYS A 138 12.82 8.52 0.59
C CYS A 138 12.95 9.13 1.98
N GLU A 139 12.44 8.46 3.03
CA GLU A 139 12.42 8.98 4.41
C GLU A 139 13.82 9.27 4.98
N GLY A 140 14.88 8.64 4.46
CA GLY A 140 16.27 8.75 4.94
C GLY A 140 17.09 9.92 4.40
N HIS A 141 16.48 10.88 3.68
CA HIS A 141 17.20 11.93 2.92
C HIS A 141 18.22 11.35 1.93
N ASN A 142 17.73 10.56 0.96
CA ASN A 142 18.53 9.97 -0.12
C ASN A 142 19.05 11.04 -1.08
N SER A 143 20.13 11.74 -0.70
CA SER A 143 20.87 12.69 -1.55
C SER A 143 21.96 11.99 -2.36
#